data_AF-A0A2H3DYD1-F1
#
_entry.id   AF-A0A2H3DYD1-F1
#
_cell.length_a   1.000
_cell.length_b   1.000
_cell.length_c   1.000
_cell.angle_alpha   90.00
_cell.angle_beta   90.00
_cell.angle_gamma   90.00
#
_symmetry.space_group_name_H-M   'P 1'
#
loop_
_entity.id
_entity.type
_entity.pdbx_description
1 polymer ?
#
loop_
_entity_poly.entity_id
_entity_poly.type
_entity_poly.pdbx_seq_one_letter_code
_entity_poly.pdbx_strand_id
1 'polypeptide(L)'
;MTRYTIKQGDIEIAYGTDHVTGYFLSVVDQRLRWKEGASEAVNDTVEKLDALGLGYFNLHTGALGGFGFLVSKDVIAEFMQRYGVPEDKLKLVRAGKDM
;
A
#
# COMPACT_ATOMS: atom_id res chain seq x y z
N MET A 1 2.36 29.46 5.36
CA MET A 1 2.48 28.02 5.09
C MET A 1 3.61 27.85 4.09
N THR A 2 4.58 27.01 4.42
CA THR A 2 5.69 26.67 3.52
C THR A 2 5.58 25.17 3.24
N ARG A 3 5.56 24.77 1.96
CA ARG A 3 5.48 23.36 1.56
C ARG A 3 6.46 23.10 0.42
N TYR A 4 7.20 22.01 0.54
CA TYR A 4 8.09 21.48 -0.48
C TYR A 4 7.63 20.08 -0.87
N THR A 5 7.91 19.68 -2.10
CA THR A 5 7.60 18.34 -2.62
C THR A 5 8.81 17.76 -3.34
N ILE A 6 9.12 16.50 -3.04
CA ILE A 6 10.12 15.68 -3.72
C ILE A 6 9.40 14.49 -4.35
N LYS A 7 9.73 14.16 -5.60
CA LYS A 7 9.25 12.94 -6.28
C LYS A 7 10.41 11.97 -6.53
N GLN A 8 10.23 10.72 -6.13
CA GLN A 8 11.19 9.61 -6.28
C GLN A 8 10.45 8.39 -6.85
N GLY A 9 10.18 8.40 -8.17
CA GLY A 9 9.38 7.37 -8.81
C GLY A 9 7.94 7.36 -8.27
N ASP A 10 7.48 6.22 -7.76
CA ASP A 10 6.16 6.07 -7.12
C ASP A 10 6.09 6.69 -5.72
N ILE A 11 7.20 7.18 -5.16
CA ILE A 11 7.22 7.83 -3.84
C ILE A 11 7.12 9.36 -4.01
N GLU A 12 6.14 9.98 -3.36
CA GLU A 12 6.03 11.43 -3.21
C GLU A 12 6.23 11.82 -1.74
N ILE A 13 7.12 12.79 -1.49
CA ILE A 13 7.41 13.31 -0.15
C ILE A 13 6.98 14.77 -0.12
N ALA A 14 6.08 15.13 0.79
CA ALA A 14 5.69 16.51 1.06
C ALA A 14 6.12 16.89 2.49
N TYR A 15 6.81 18.00 2.64
CA TYR A 15 7.27 18.47 3.96
C TYR A 15 7.23 19.99 4.05
N GLY A 16 7.20 20.52 5.27
CA GLY A 16 7.11 21.96 5.45
C GLY A 16 6.64 22.37 6.83
N THR A 17 6.03 23.56 6.90
CA THR A 17 5.43 24.06 8.13
C THR A 17 4.21 24.94 7.89
N ASP A 18 3.23 24.85 8.79
CA ASP A 18 2.08 25.73 8.89
C ASP A 18 1.73 26.05 10.35
N HIS A 19 0.74 26.92 10.53
CA HIS A 19 0.36 27.48 11.83
C HIS A 19 -0.54 26.55 12.67
N VAL A 20 -1.09 25.48 12.08
CA VAL A 20 -2.00 24.52 12.73
C VAL A 20 -1.23 23.26 13.12
N THR A 21 -0.49 22.67 12.19
CA THR A 21 0.20 21.38 12.35
C THR A 21 1.66 21.56 12.82
N GLY A 22 2.23 22.77 12.75
CA GLY A 22 3.64 22.99 13.05
C GLY A 22 4.51 22.54 11.88
N TYR A 23 5.53 21.71 12.13
CA TYR A 23 6.31 21.07 11.06
C TYR A 23 5.63 19.77 10.65
N PHE A 24 5.55 19.49 9.34
CA PHE A 24 4.97 18.25 8.83
C PHE A 24 5.91 17.55 7.84
N LEU A 25 5.75 16.24 7.77
CA LEU A 25 6.33 15.34 6.79
C LEU A 25 5.25 14.32 6.39
N SER A 26 5.04 14.13 5.10
CA SER A 26 4.13 13.16 4.52
C SER A 26 4.87 12.40 3.43
N VAL A 27 4.81 11.07 3.48
CA VAL A 27 5.41 10.17 2.50
C VAL A 27 4.31 9.30 1.92
N VAL A 28 4.22 9.31 0.60
CA VAL A 28 3.13 8.70 -0.14
C VAL A 28 3.70 7.72 -1.15
N ASP A 29 3.24 6.46 -1.11
CA ASP A 29 3.51 5.48 -2.17
C ASP A 29 2.31 5.37 -3.11
N GLN A 30 2.46 5.86 -4.34
CA GLN A 30 1.41 5.91 -5.36
C GLN A 30 0.92 4.51 -5.76
N ARG A 31 1.73 3.46 -5.56
CA ARG A 31 1.31 2.07 -5.84
C ARG A 31 0.18 1.62 -4.92
N LEU A 32 0.06 2.24 -3.74
CA LEU A 32 -0.95 1.87 -2.75
C LEU A 32 -2.27 2.61 -2.94
N ARG A 33 -2.38 3.53 -3.90
CA ARG A 33 -3.63 4.24 -4.16
C ARG A 33 -4.76 3.31 -4.58
N TRP A 34 -5.97 3.77 -4.25
CA TRP A 34 -7.23 3.22 -4.73
C TRP A 34 -7.26 3.31 -6.26
N LYS A 35 -7.81 2.29 -6.91
CA LYS A 35 -7.94 2.26 -8.37
C LYS A 35 -9.34 1.79 -8.75
N GLU A 36 -9.97 2.50 -9.67
CA GLU A 36 -11.35 2.20 -10.12
C GLU A 36 -11.48 0.79 -10.71
N GLY A 37 -10.43 0.29 -11.36
CA GLY A 37 -10.40 -1.07 -11.91
C GLY A 37 -9.94 -2.17 -10.96
N ALA A 38 -9.57 -1.85 -9.71
CA ALA A 38 -9.21 -2.87 -8.73
C ALA A 38 -10.47 -3.51 -8.11
N SER A 39 -10.32 -4.72 -7.56
CA SER A 39 -11.44 -5.36 -6.87
C SER A 39 -11.81 -4.60 -5.60
N GLU A 40 -13.07 -4.73 -5.17
CA GLU A 40 -13.58 -4.16 -3.92
C GLU A 40 -12.69 -4.54 -2.74
N ALA A 41 -12.35 -5.82 -2.58
CA ALA A 41 -11.47 -6.28 -1.50
C ALA A 41 -10.06 -5.64 -1.51
N VAL A 42 -9.52 -5.30 -2.69
CA VAL A 42 -8.24 -4.59 -2.81
C VAL A 42 -8.41 -3.14 -2.38
N ASN A 43 -9.46 -2.48 -2.84
CA ASN A 43 -9.75 -1.09 -2.50
C ASN A 43 -10.12 -0.92 -1.02
N ASP A 44 -10.91 -1.82 -0.45
CA ASP A 44 -11.18 -1.89 0.99
C ASP A 44 -9.91 -2.06 1.81
N THR A 45 -8.92 -2.77 1.25
CA THR A 45 -7.61 -2.92 1.90
C THR A 45 -6.82 -1.62 1.85
N VAL A 46 -6.87 -0.89 0.74
CA VAL A 46 -6.27 0.44 0.57
C VAL A 46 -6.83 1.45 1.56
N GLU A 47 -8.15 1.50 1.72
CA GLU A 47 -8.84 2.47 2.56
C GLU A 47 -8.54 2.31 4.07
N LYS A 48 -7.94 1.18 4.49
CA LYS A 48 -7.48 0.97 5.87
C LYS A 48 -6.26 1.82 6.25
N LEU A 49 -5.52 2.38 5.29
CA LEU A 49 -4.33 3.21 5.53
C LEU A 49 -4.73 4.65 5.88
N ASP A 50 -5.40 5.29 4.93
CA ASP A 50 -6.09 6.57 5.06
C ASP A 50 -7.14 6.65 3.93
N ALA A 51 -7.96 7.70 3.93
CA ALA A 51 -9.00 7.89 2.89
C ALA A 51 -8.45 7.99 1.46
N LEU A 52 -7.13 8.13 1.28
CA LEU A 52 -6.45 8.24 -0.01
C LEU A 52 -5.59 7.01 -0.33
N GLY A 53 -5.45 6.06 0.59
CA GLY A 53 -4.65 4.85 0.44
C GLY A 53 -3.14 5.03 0.59
N LEU A 54 -2.68 6.03 1.35
CA LEU A 54 -1.26 6.40 1.35
C LEU A 54 -0.59 5.94 2.67
N GLY A 55 0.40 5.04 2.61
CA GLY A 55 1.08 4.59 3.83
C GLY A 55 1.92 3.31 3.72
N TYR A 56 2.10 2.62 4.85
CA TYR A 56 2.78 1.32 4.94
C TYR A 56 1.77 0.20 5.16
N PHE A 57 1.84 -0.84 4.32
CA PHE A 57 1.05 -2.05 4.51
C PHE A 57 1.79 -3.09 5.34
N ASN A 58 1.14 -3.56 6.39
CA ASN A 58 1.48 -4.82 7.04
C ASN A 58 0.37 -5.82 6.72
N LEU A 59 0.53 -6.66 5.69
CA LEU A 59 -0.50 -7.63 5.25
C LEU A 59 -0.05 -9.06 5.53
N HIS A 60 -0.99 -9.94 5.88
CA HIS A 60 -0.73 -11.36 6.01
C HIS A 60 -1.91 -12.20 5.55
N THR A 61 -1.65 -13.47 5.19
CA THR A 61 -2.67 -14.46 4.84
C THR A 61 -2.83 -15.56 5.89
N GLY A 62 -2.01 -15.55 6.95
CA GLY A 62 -2.00 -16.58 7.99
C GLY A 62 -3.18 -16.45 8.95
N ALA A 63 -3.93 -17.53 9.13
CA ALA A 63 -5.10 -17.58 10.02
C ALA A 63 -4.74 -17.58 11.53
N LEU A 64 -3.49 -17.92 11.88
CA LEU A 64 -3.05 -18.14 13.27
C LEU A 64 -2.39 -16.91 13.92
N GLY A 65 -2.68 -15.69 13.43
CA GLY A 65 -2.28 -14.44 14.09
C GLY A 65 -0.94 -13.88 13.64
N GLY A 66 -0.89 -13.37 12.40
CA GLY A 66 0.18 -12.49 11.95
C GLY A 66 0.01 -11.06 12.51
N PHE A 67 1.08 -10.27 12.46
CA PHE A 67 0.98 -8.82 12.68
C PHE A 67 0.47 -8.14 11.40
N GLY A 68 -0.47 -7.20 11.54
CA GLY A 68 -1.02 -6.44 10.42
C GLY A 68 -2.46 -6.82 10.07
N PHE A 69 -2.84 -6.59 8.82
CA PHE A 69 -4.17 -6.86 8.28
C PHE A 69 -4.22 -8.22 7.60
N LEU A 70 -5.15 -9.05 8.06
CA LEU A 70 -5.49 -10.30 7.40
C LEU A 70 -6.17 -10.00 6.06
N VAL A 71 -5.61 -10.54 4.98
CA VAL A 71 -6.13 -10.40 3.61
C VAL A 71 -6.11 -11.75 2.88
N SER A 72 -6.83 -11.81 1.75
CA SER A 72 -6.78 -12.99 0.89
C SER A 72 -5.46 -13.08 0.12
N LYS A 73 -5.17 -14.27 -0.41
CA LYS A 73 -4.02 -14.50 -1.30
C LYS A 73 -4.08 -13.67 -2.57
N ASP A 74 -5.28 -13.41 -3.08
CA ASP A 74 -5.46 -12.58 -4.28
C ASP A 74 -5.15 -11.12 -3.99
N VAL A 75 -5.60 -10.60 -2.84
CA VAL A 75 -5.32 -9.22 -2.43
C VAL A 75 -3.82 -9.01 -2.23
N ILE A 76 -3.12 -9.92 -1.52
CA ILE A 76 -1.67 -9.76 -1.32
C ILE A 76 -0.88 -9.94 -2.64
N ALA A 77 -1.31 -10.84 -3.53
CA ALA A 77 -0.70 -11.02 -4.84
C ALA A 77 -0.87 -9.77 -5.74
N GLU A 78 -2.02 -9.11 -5.68
CA GLU A 78 -2.26 -7.83 -6.39
C GLU A 78 -1.25 -6.77 -5.93
N PHE A 79 -1.06 -6.57 -4.63
CA PHE A 79 -0.07 -5.61 -4.14
C PHE A 79 1.36 -6.03 -4.51
N MET A 80 1.71 -7.31 -4.36
CA MET A 80 3.00 -7.84 -4.82
C MET A 80 3.25 -7.53 -6.32
N GLN A 81 2.23 -7.69 -7.16
CA GLN A 81 2.32 -7.34 -8.58
C GLN A 81 2.63 -5.85 -8.79
N ARG A 82 2.00 -4.96 -8.02
CA ARG A 82 2.28 -3.50 -8.08
C ARG A 82 3.71 -3.15 -7.72
N TYR A 83 4.38 -3.99 -6.92
CA TYR A 83 5.80 -3.86 -6.58
C TYR A 83 6.72 -4.63 -7.54
N GLY A 84 6.19 -5.22 -8.62
CA GLY A 84 6.97 -5.89 -9.65
C GLY A 84 7.35 -7.34 -9.32
N VAL A 85 6.66 -8.00 -8.38
CA VAL A 85 6.88 -9.43 -8.15
C VAL A 85 6.53 -10.22 -9.43
N PRO A 86 7.43 -11.09 -9.92
CA PRO A 86 7.23 -11.84 -11.16
C PRO A 86 5.98 -12.73 -11.15
N GLU A 87 5.34 -12.89 -12.32
CA GLU A 87 4.06 -13.63 -12.46
C GLU A 87 4.18 -15.11 -12.07
N ASP A 88 5.33 -15.75 -12.27
CA ASP A 88 5.56 -17.13 -11.82
C ASP A 88 5.49 -17.24 -10.28
N LYS A 89 5.98 -16.23 -9.57
CA LYS A 89 5.88 -16.14 -8.10
C LYS A 89 4.46 -15.82 -7.65
N LEU A 90 3.76 -14.92 -8.35
CA LEU A 90 2.36 -14.61 -8.07
C LEU A 90 1.44 -15.82 -8.22
N LYS A 91 1.71 -16.71 -9.18
CA LYS A 91 0.99 -17.98 -9.33
C LYS A 91 1.17 -18.90 -8.13
N LEU A 92 2.36 -18.95 -7.53
CA LEU A 92 2.63 -19.74 -6.31
C LEU A 92 1.84 -19.17 -5.12
N VAL A 93 1.84 -17.85 -4.94
CA VAL A 93 1.07 -17.16 -3.89
C VAL A 93 -0.42 -17.48 -3.99
N ARG A 94 -1.02 -17.30 -5.18
CA ARG A 94 -2.44 -17.58 -5.41
C ARG A 94 -2.77 -19.06 -5.16
N ALA A 95 -1.86 -19.97 -5.53
CA ALA A 95 -2.00 -21.40 -5.26
C ALA A 95 -1.75 -21.79 -3.78
N GLY A 96 -1.25 -20.88 -2.94
CA GLY A 96 -0.84 -21.19 -1.56
C GLY A 96 0.35 -22.12 -1.46
N LYS A 97 1.27 -22.04 -2.44
CA LYS A 97 2.51 -22.80 -2.46
C LYS A 97 3.67 -21.91 -2.04
N ASP A 98 4.74 -22.55 -1.60
CA ASP A 98 6.00 -21.86 -1.29
C ASP A 98 6.55 -21.18 -2.55
N MET A 99 7.06 -19.96 -2.37
CA MET A 99 7.59 -19.09 -3.44
C MET A 99 9.05 -19.35 -3.76
#